data_AF-A0A6J7UI20-F1
#
_entry.id   AF-A0A6J7UI20-F1
#
_cell.length_a   1.000
_cell.length_b   1.000
_cell.length_c   1.000
_cell.angle_alpha   90.00
_cell.angle_beta   90.00
_cell.angle_gamma   90.00
#
_symmetry.space_group_name_H-M   'P 1'
#
loop_
_entity.id
_entity.type
_entity.pdbx_description
1 polymer ?
#
loop_
_entity_poly.entity_id
_entity_poly.type
_entity_poly.pdbx_seq_one_letter_code
_entity_poly.pdbx_strand_id
1 'polypeptide(L)'
;MAKTSPTHVLQDQDQLDAIAKRMKRAQGQMGAVVRMLEEGRNCEDVVTQLAAVNKAVTTAGFTLISASLKECIEENKNNSQAVTEKLQKLFLSLA
;
A
#
# COMPACT_ATOMS: atom_id res chain seq x y z
N MET A 1 -12.60 -24.16 12.59
CA MET A 1 -13.25 -23.09 11.82
C MET A 1 -12.16 -22.23 11.18
N ALA A 2 -11.79 -22.52 9.94
CA ALA A 2 -10.81 -21.74 9.20
C ALA A 2 -11.46 -20.41 8.80
N LYS A 3 -10.84 -19.28 9.15
CA LYS A 3 -11.28 -17.95 8.73
C LYS A 3 -11.08 -17.83 7.21
N THR A 4 -12.10 -18.14 6.42
CA THR A 4 -12.14 -17.84 4.99
C THR A 4 -12.30 -16.32 4.84
N SER A 5 -11.20 -15.58 4.96
CA SER A 5 -11.19 -14.16 4.64
C SER A 5 -11.36 -14.03 3.12
N PRO A 6 -12.39 -13.31 2.62
CA PRO A 6 -12.59 -13.09 1.19
C PRO A 6 -11.62 -12.01 0.69
N THR A 7 -10.31 -12.24 0.84
CA THR A 7 -9.27 -11.31 0.44
C THR A 7 -8.40 -12.01 -0.58
N HIS A 8 -8.35 -11.44 -1.78
CA HIS A 8 -7.48 -11.89 -2.86
C HIS A 8 -6.03 -11.62 -2.53
N VAL A 9 -5.17 -12.55 -2.96
CA VAL A 9 -3.72 -12.42 -2.87
C VAL A 9 -3.23 -12.15 -4.28
N LEU A 10 -2.57 -11.00 -4.48
CA LEU A 10 -1.96 -10.64 -5.76
C LEU A 10 -0.98 -11.75 -6.20
N GLN A 11 -1.18 -12.27 -7.41
CA GLN A 11 -0.38 -13.38 -7.95
C GLN A 11 0.75 -12.90 -8.88
N ASP A 12 0.61 -11.71 -9.48
CA ASP A 12 1.65 -11.10 -10.31
C ASP A 12 2.92 -10.75 -9.50
N GLN A 13 3.96 -11.58 -9.68
CA GLN A 13 5.24 -11.43 -8.99
C GLN A 13 6.01 -10.16 -9.40
N ASP A 14 5.90 -9.72 -10.65
CA ASP A 14 6.57 -8.51 -11.13
C ASP A 14 5.95 -7.26 -10.50
N GLN A 15 4.62 -7.25 -10.36
CA GLN A 15 3.90 -6.20 -9.63
C GLN A 15 4.27 -6.21 -8.15
N LEU A 16 4.32 -7.38 -7.51
CA LEU A 16 4.75 -7.51 -6.11
C LEU A 16 6.16 -6.95 -5.90
N ASP A 17 7.11 -7.30 -6.76
CA ASP A 17 8.49 -6.82 -6.68
C ASP A 17 8.57 -5.31 -6.89
N ALA A 18 7.79 -4.77 -7.83
CA ALA A 18 7.72 -3.34 -8.09
C ALA A 18 7.11 -2.55 -6.92
N ILE A 19 6.09 -3.11 -6.25
CA ILE A 19 5.49 -2.54 -5.05
C ILE A 19 6.48 -2.62 -3.88
N ALA A 20 7.13 -3.77 -3.68
CA ALA A 20 8.13 -3.97 -2.65
C ALA A 20 9.31 -3.00 -2.78
N LYS A 21 9.79 -2.74 -4.01
CA LYS A 21 10.83 -1.72 -4.28
C LYS A 21 10.38 -0.33 -3.84
N ARG A 22 9.11 0.05 -4.08
CA ARG A 22 8.55 1.34 -3.62
C ARG A 22 8.46 1.41 -2.09
N MET A 23 7.99 0.33 -1.45
CA MET A 23 7.92 0.25 0.02
C MET A 23 9.31 0.34 0.67
N LYS A 24 10.32 -0.33 0.11
CA LYS A 24 11.73 -0.23 0.58
C LYS A 24 12.27 1.21 0.49
N ARG A 25 11.90 1.95 -0.55
CA ARG A 25 12.25 3.38 -0.66
C ARG A 25 11.56 4.21 0.42
N ALA A 26 10.26 4.00 0.65
CA ALA A 26 9.51 4.67 1.71
C ALA A 26 10.08 4.36 3.12
N GLN A 27 10.51 3.11 3.35
CA GLN A 27 11.21 2.71 4.58
C GLN A 27 12.51 3.51 4.79
N GLY A 28 13.32 3.68 3.74
CA GLY A 28 14.53 4.51 3.81
C GLY A 28 14.22 5.98 4.12
N GLN A 29 13.16 6.52 3.52
CA GLN A 29 12.70 7.89 3.80
C GLN A 29 12.19 8.04 5.25
N MET A 30 11.50 7.03 5.78
CA MET A 30 11.08 7.00 7.19
C MET A 30 12.29 7.00 8.13
N GLY A 31 13.32 6.22 7.81
CA GLY A 31 14.58 6.25 8.55
C GLY A 31 15.25 7.63 8.54
N ALA A 32 15.14 8.37 7.42
CA ALA A 32 15.60 9.76 7.37
C ALA A 32 14.78 10.66 8.30
N VAL A 33 13.45 10.55 8.32
CA VAL A 33 12.59 11.32 9.25
C VAL A 33 12.99 11.09 10.71
N VAL A 34 13.23 9.83 11.10
CA VAL A 34 13.68 9.49 12.46
C VAL A 34 15.00 10.20 12.80
N ARG A 35 15.99 10.16 11.90
CA ARG A 35 17.26 10.87 12.10
C ARG A 35 17.07 12.38 12.20
N MET A 36 16.21 12.97 11.37
CA MET A 36 15.91 14.41 11.43
C MET A 36 15.34 14.83 12.78
N LEU A 37 14.53 13.97 13.41
CA LEU A 37 14.01 14.19 14.76
C LEU A 37 15.11 14.06 15.82
N GLU A 38 15.96 13.02 15.73
CA GLU A 38 17.10 12.80 16.65
C GLU A 38 18.12 13.93 16.58
N GLU A 39 18.33 14.50 15.39
CA GLU A 39 19.22 15.65 15.14
C GLU A 39 18.58 17.00 15.51
N GLY A 40 17.29 17.03 15.87
CA GLY A 40 16.60 18.26 16.25
C GLY A 40 16.40 19.25 15.09
N ARG A 41 16.17 18.76 13.86
CA ARG A 41 15.91 19.62 12.70
C ARG A 41 14.61 20.43 12.83
N ASN A 42 14.48 21.48 12.02
CA ASN A 42 13.29 22.33 12.02
C ASN A 42 12.03 21.53 11.64
N CYS A 43 10.91 21.92 12.25
CA CYS A 43 9.61 21.30 12.06
C CYS A 43 9.18 21.24 10.58
N GLU A 44 9.41 22.30 9.81
CA GLU A 44 8.99 22.38 8.41
C GLU A 44 9.68 21.33 7.52
N ASP A 45 10.98 21.10 7.69
CA ASP A 45 11.71 20.09 6.93
C ASP A 45 11.20 18.68 7.29
N VAL A 46 11.00 18.42 8.59
CA VAL A 46 10.49 17.13 9.09
C VAL A 46 9.10 16.85 8.53
N VAL A 47 8.19 17.82 8.59
CA VAL A 47 6.82 17.67 8.09
C VAL A 47 6.80 17.49 6.57
N THR A 48 7.63 18.24 5.83
CA THR A 48 7.80 18.07 4.39
C THR A 48 8.27 16.66 4.03
N GLN A 49 9.27 16.15 4.73
CA GLN A 49 9.77 14.80 4.50
C GLN A 49 8.72 13.75 4.87
N LEU A 50 8.01 13.93 5.98
CA LEU A 50 6.93 13.03 6.40
C LEU A 50 5.79 12.98 5.37
N ALA A 51 5.41 14.13 4.80
CA ALA A 51 4.43 14.20 3.72
C ALA A 51 4.89 13.43 2.48
N ALA A 52 6.18 13.48 2.15
CA ALA A 52 6.76 12.70 1.06
C ALA A 52 6.68 11.18 1.35
N VAL A 53 6.94 10.75 2.59
CA VAL A 53 6.77 9.35 3.00
C VAL A 53 5.31 8.93 2.87
N ASN A 54 4.38 9.72 3.39
CA ASN A 54 2.95 9.42 3.32
C ASN A 54 2.49 9.24 1.87
N LYS A 55 2.87 10.16 0.98
CA LYS A 55 2.57 10.07 -0.46
C LYS A 55 3.13 8.78 -1.08
N ALA A 56 4.35 8.39 -0.74
CA ALA A 56 4.98 7.18 -1.26
C ALA A 56 4.24 5.91 -0.79
N VAL A 57 3.88 5.84 0.49
CA VAL A 57 3.14 4.72 1.09
C VAL A 57 1.74 4.61 0.49
N THR A 58 0.98 5.71 0.45
CA THR A 58 -0.37 5.73 -0.11
C THR A 58 -0.37 5.31 -1.59
N THR A 59 0.59 5.80 -2.38
CA THR A 59 0.71 5.42 -3.80
C THR A 59 0.99 3.92 -3.97
N ALA A 60 1.87 3.35 -3.14
CA ALA A 60 2.16 1.92 -3.16
C ALA A 60 0.93 1.09 -2.74
N GLY A 61 0.19 1.54 -1.72
CA GLY A 61 -1.06 0.91 -1.27
C GLY A 61 -2.13 0.90 -2.35
N PHE A 62 -2.35 2.03 -3.03
CA PHE A 62 -3.28 2.09 -4.17
C PHE A 62 -2.87 1.15 -5.30
N THR A 63 -1.58 1.10 -5.64
CA THR A 63 -1.07 0.19 -6.68
C THR A 63 -1.38 -1.27 -6.34
N LEU A 64 -1.14 -1.68 -5.09
CA LEU A 64 -1.42 -3.03 -4.61
C LEU A 64 -2.91 -3.40 -4.70
N ILE A 65 -3.79 -2.52 -4.21
CA ILE A 65 -5.23 -2.77 -4.20
C ILE A 65 -5.79 -2.80 -5.62
N SER A 66 -5.38 -1.86 -6.48
CA SER A 66 -5.82 -1.82 -7.88
C SER A 66 -5.37 -3.06 -8.66
N ALA A 67 -4.12 -3.50 -8.48
CA ALA A 67 -3.63 -4.73 -9.10
C ALA A 67 -4.42 -5.96 -8.61
N SER A 68 -4.65 -6.06 -7.30
CA SER A 68 -5.43 -7.15 -6.70
C SER A 68 -6.88 -7.16 -7.21
N LEU A 69 -7.49 -5.99 -7.35
CA LEU A 69 -8.85 -5.84 -7.85
C LEU A 69 -8.97 -6.27 -9.32
N LYS A 70 -7.98 -5.93 -10.14
CA LYS A 70 -7.93 -6.34 -11.54
C LYS A 70 -7.93 -7.87 -11.67
N GLU A 71 -7.05 -8.56 -10.93
CA GLU A 71 -6.99 -10.02 -10.93
C GLU A 71 -8.32 -10.65 -10.47
N CYS A 72 -8.99 -10.07 -9.45
CA CYS A 72 -10.30 -10.54 -8.97
C CYS A 72 -11.40 -10.50 -10.04
N ILE A 73 -11.38 -9.44 -10.86
CA ILE A 73 -12.36 -9.24 -11.93
C ILE A 73 -12.06 -10.20 -13.09
N GLU A 74 -10.79 -10.38 -13.44
CA GLU A 74 -10.36 -11.27 -14.53
C GLU A 74 -10.60 -12.76 -14.20
N GLU A 75 -10.35 -13.18 -12.96
CA GLU A 75 -10.45 -14.60 -12.56
C GLU A 75 -11.89 -15.16 -12.49
N ASN A 76 -12.96 -14.34 -12.56
CA ASN A 76 -14.38 -14.78 -12.56
C ASN A 76 -14.74 -15.88 -11.50
N LYS A 77 -14.07 -15.91 -10.35
CA LYS A 77 -14.35 -16.89 -9.29
C LYS A 77 -15.65 -16.54 -8.56
N ASN A 78 -16.38 -17.57 -8.10
CA ASN A 78 -17.69 -17.53 -7.38
C ASN A 78 -17.72 -16.71 -6.06
N ASN A 79 -16.71 -15.90 -5.77
CA ASN A 79 -16.62 -14.97 -4.64
C ASN A 79 -16.21 -13.55 -5.06
N SER A 80 -16.16 -13.24 -6.37
CA SER A 80 -15.63 -11.99 -6.91
C SER A 80 -16.36 -10.74 -6.38
N GLN A 81 -17.68 -10.81 -6.13
CA GLN A 81 -18.44 -9.67 -5.61
C GLN A 81 -18.04 -9.30 -4.18
N ALA A 82 -18.01 -10.27 -3.25
CA ALA A 82 -17.62 -10.02 -1.85
C ALA A 82 -16.14 -9.57 -1.73
N VAL A 83 -15.27 -10.11 -2.58
CA VAL A 83 -13.86 -9.71 -2.65
C VAL A 83 -13.72 -8.30 -3.21
N THR A 84 -14.44 -7.97 -4.29
CA THR A 84 -14.45 -6.64 -4.92
C THR A 84 -14.94 -5.57 -3.94
N GLU A 85 -16.06 -5.81 -3.25
CA GLU A 85 -16.59 -4.88 -2.23
C GLU A 85 -15.58 -4.64 -1.10
N LYS A 86 -14.86 -5.68 -0.69
CA LYS A 86 -13.85 -5.58 0.36
C LYS A 86 -12.62 -4.81 -0.11
N LEU A 87 -12.14 -5.04 -1.34
CA LEU A 87 -11.04 -4.28 -1.93
C LEU A 87 -11.43 -2.81 -2.16
N GLN A 88 -12.66 -2.53 -2.58
CA GLN A 88 -13.18 -1.16 -2.69
C GLN A 88 -13.19 -0.45 -1.33
N LYS A 89 -13.63 -1.13 -0.26
CA LYS A 89 -13.56 -0.57 1.10
C LYS A 89 -12.13 -0.26 1.52
N LEU A 90 -11.18 -1.14 1.22
CA LEU A 90 -9.75 -0.89 1.51
C LEU A 90 -9.22 0.29 0.69
N PHE A 91 -9.62 0.42 -0.58
CA PHE A 91 -9.26 1.55 -1.43
C PHE A 91 -9.73 2.88 -0.82
N LEU A 92 -11.00 2.95 -0.40
CA LEU A 92 -11.57 4.15 0.23
C LEU A 92 -10.93 4.48 1.58
N SER A 93 -10.32 3.51 2.28
CA SER A 93 -9.60 3.76 3.54
C SER A 93 -8.22 4.40 3.38
N LEU A 94 -7.68 4.42 2.15
CA LEU A 94 -6.40 5.04 1.81
C LEU A 94 -6.54 6.45 1.21
N ALA A 95 -7.78 6.89 0.95
CA ALA A 95 -8.13 8.22 0.45
C ALA A 95 -8.41 9.19 1.60
#